data_AF-A0A6B9ZH97-F1
#
_entry.id   AF-A0A6B9ZH97-F1
#
_cell.length_a   1.000
_cell.length_b   1.000
_cell.length_c   1.000
_cell.angle_alpha   90.00
_cell.angle_beta   90.00
_cell.angle_gamma   90.00
#
_symmetry.space_group_name_H-M   'P 1'
#
loop_
_entity.id
_entity.type
_entity.pdbx_description
1 polymer ?
#
loop_
_entity_poly.entity_id
_entity_poly.type
_entity_poly.pdbx_seq_one_letter_code
_entity_poly.pdbx_strand_id
1 'polypeptide(L)'
;MADQPSIFGDEFNGGIPVRRRELLSLFLKIYIWLGMSVSCLFSLLLSITLVMLLMWPSEDVRSSGWLPVIAASIFLMIAIITLFLMTFLVWREVKWAIKFNGIVAGCWLLFSASCFAIYGLSLLLLFIPFLVFLPYWIFLFRIQRKWEQ
;
A
#
# COMPACT_ATOMS: atom_id res chain seq x y z
N MET A 1 -33.82 44.10 -19.63
CA MET A 1 -34.33 42.94 -18.88
C MET A 1 -33.36 42.75 -17.74
N ALA A 2 -33.80 43.00 -16.50
CA ALA A 2 -32.92 42.97 -15.34
C ALA A 2 -32.75 41.52 -14.90
N ASP A 3 -31.51 41.03 -14.91
CA ASP A 3 -31.15 39.74 -14.31
C ASP A 3 -31.48 39.79 -12.82
N GLN A 4 -32.40 38.93 -12.39
CA GLN A 4 -32.68 38.76 -10.97
C GLN A 4 -31.46 38.11 -10.31
N PRO A 5 -30.88 38.71 -9.25
CA PRO A 5 -29.81 38.09 -8.51
C PRO A 5 -30.36 36.82 -7.85
N SER A 6 -29.88 35.66 -8.30
CA SER A 6 -30.14 34.38 -7.66
C SER A 6 -29.70 34.46 -6.19
N ILE A 7 -30.61 34.13 -5.27
CA ILE A 7 -30.32 34.02 -3.82
C ILE A 7 -29.32 32.89 -3.55
N PHE A 8 -29.20 31.96 -4.50
CA PHE A 8 -28.19 30.92 -4.50
C PHE A 8 -26.98 31.43 -5.28
N GLY A 9 -25.90 31.76 -4.57
CA GLY A 9 -24.60 32.01 -5.20
C GLY A 9 -24.12 30.76 -5.93
N ASP A 10 -23.17 30.91 -6.86
CA ASP A 10 -22.56 29.80 -7.61
C ASP A 10 -21.98 28.69 -6.71
N GLU A 11 -21.76 29.00 -5.44
CA GLU A 11 -21.38 28.06 -4.37
C GLU A 11 -22.42 26.96 -4.11
N PHE A 12 -23.71 27.23 -4.34
CA PHE A 12 -24.79 26.26 -4.16
C PHE A 12 -24.87 25.24 -5.31
N ASN A 13 -24.33 25.59 -6.49
CA ASN A 13 -24.17 24.69 -7.63
C ASN A 13 -22.88 23.85 -7.54
N GLY A 14 -21.98 24.18 -6.59
CA GLY A 14 -20.89 23.30 -6.19
C GLY A 14 -21.46 22.11 -5.43
N GLY A 15 -21.82 21.05 -6.16
CA GLY A 15 -22.43 19.85 -5.60
C GLY A 15 -21.80 19.41 -4.27
N ILE A 16 -22.65 18.97 -3.34
CA ILE A 16 -22.28 18.57 -1.97
C ILE A 16 -20.96 17.77 -2.00
N PRO A 17 -19.91 18.20 -1.28
CA PRO A 17 -18.63 17.50 -1.29
C PRO A 17 -18.82 16.09 -0.73
N VAL A 18 -18.90 15.11 -1.63
CA VAL A 18 -19.04 13.70 -1.27
C VAL A 18 -17.79 13.29 -0.53
N ARG A 19 -17.96 12.77 0.69
CA ARG A 19 -16.84 12.34 1.51
C ARG A 19 -16.17 11.13 0.84
N ARG A 20 -14.86 11.17 0.62
CA ARG A 20 -14.14 10.15 -0.16
C ARG A 20 -14.33 8.73 0.39
N ARG A 21 -14.51 8.60 1.70
CA ARG A 21 -14.78 7.31 2.37
C ARG A 21 -16.13 6.69 2.05
N GLU A 22 -17.09 7.46 1.54
CA GLU A 22 -18.38 6.95 1.04
C GLU A 22 -18.23 6.27 -0.32
N LEU A 23 -17.20 6.64 -1.09
CA LEU A 23 -16.86 5.96 -2.35
C LEU A 23 -16.30 4.56 -2.14
N LEU A 24 -15.81 4.25 -0.94
CA LEU A 24 -15.21 2.95 -0.61
C LEU A 24 -16.30 1.90 -0.39
N SER A 25 -16.29 0.87 -1.24
CA SER A 25 -17.10 -0.34 -1.05
C SER A 25 -16.72 -1.06 0.25
N LEU A 26 -17.63 -1.89 0.77
CA LEU A 26 -17.36 -2.72 1.95
C LEU A 26 -16.12 -3.60 1.76
N PHE A 27 -15.93 -4.16 0.56
CA PHE A 27 -14.74 -4.91 0.20
C PHE A 27 -13.46 -4.09 0.34
N LEU A 28 -13.42 -2.87 -0.23
CA LEU A 28 -12.27 -1.97 -0.11
C LEU A 28 -11.93 -1.66 1.36
N LYS A 29 -12.95 -1.43 2.18
CA LYS A 29 -12.78 -1.19 3.62
C LYS A 29 -12.14 -2.39 4.32
N ILE A 30 -12.56 -3.61 3.99
CA ILE A 30 -11.96 -4.84 4.52
C ILE A 30 -10.49 -4.93 4.12
N TYR A 31 -10.16 -4.74 2.84
CA TYR A 31 -8.76 -4.78 2.37
C TYR A 31 -7.88 -3.73 3.05
N ILE A 32 -8.39 -2.51 3.25
CA ILE A 32 -7.66 -1.44 3.95
C ILE A 32 -7.34 -1.87 5.39
N TRP A 33 -8.33 -2.38 6.13
CA TRP A 33 -8.11 -2.87 7.49
C TRP A 33 -7.16 -4.05 7.53
N LEU A 34 -7.33 -5.04 6.65
CA LEU A 34 -6.44 -6.19 6.57
C LEU A 34 -5.01 -5.76 6.27
N GLY A 35 -4.77 -4.87 5.31
CA GLY A 35 -3.42 -4.41 4.99
C GLY A 35 -2.77 -3.67 6.16
N MET A 36 -3.50 -2.83 6.88
CA MET A 36 -2.99 -2.17 8.09
C MET A 36 -2.68 -3.19 9.20
N SER A 37 -3.59 -4.13 9.48
CA SER A 37 -3.40 -5.17 10.50
C SER A 37 -2.23 -6.10 10.18
N VAL A 38 -2.14 -6.56 8.93
CA VAL A 38 -1.06 -7.42 8.43
C VAL A 38 0.28 -6.70 8.53
N SER A 39 0.36 -5.43 8.15
CA SER A 39 1.59 -4.64 8.28
C SER A 39 2.02 -4.49 9.74
N CYS A 40 1.06 -4.24 10.65
CA CYS A 40 1.34 -4.15 12.08
C CYS A 40 1.86 -5.48 12.64
N LEU A 41 1.23 -6.60 12.26
CA LEU A 41 1.63 -7.94 12.69
C LEU A 41 3.02 -8.31 12.16
N PHE A 42 3.32 -8.04 10.89
CA PHE A 42 4.65 -8.27 10.32
C PHE A 42 5.72 -7.37 10.93
N SER A 43 5.40 -6.12 11.25
CA SER A 43 6.31 -5.22 11.97
C SER A 43 6.67 -5.76 13.35
N LEU A 44 5.67 -6.27 14.08
CA LEU A 44 5.88 -6.90 15.39
C LEU A 44 6.69 -8.19 15.27
N LEU A 45 6.38 -9.04 14.28
CA LEU A 45 7.12 -10.27 14.01
C LEU A 45 8.60 -9.98 13.66
N LEU A 46 8.85 -9.00 12.79
CA LEU A 46 10.20 -8.55 12.46
C LEU A 46 10.94 -8.07 13.71
N SER A 47 10.28 -7.25 14.53
CA SER A 47 10.86 -6.73 15.77
C SER A 47 11.25 -7.85 16.74
N ILE A 48 10.37 -8.82 16.95
CA ILE A 48 10.65 -10.00 17.79
C ILE A 48 11.82 -10.81 17.20
N THR A 49 11.80 -11.04 15.89
CA THR A 49 12.86 -11.81 15.20
C THR A 49 14.22 -11.15 15.35
N LEU A 50 14.29 -9.82 15.20
CA LEU A 50 15.52 -9.06 15.37
C LEU A 50 16.04 -9.11 16.81
N VAL A 51 15.15 -8.97 17.80
CA VAL A 51 15.53 -9.09 19.22
C VAL A 51 16.05 -10.48 19.52
N MET A 52 15.36 -11.53 19.06
CA MET A 52 15.83 -12.91 19.24
C MET A 52 17.17 -13.15 18.58
N LEU A 53 17.39 -12.63 17.37
CA LEU A 53 18.65 -12.80 16.66
C LEU A 53 19.80 -12.05 17.33
N LEU A 54 19.54 -10.87 17.92
CA LEU A 54 20.52 -10.12 18.71
C LEU A 54 20.91 -10.85 20.00
N MET A 55 19.94 -11.47 20.68
CA MET A 55 20.18 -12.21 21.92
C MET A 55 20.83 -13.58 21.67
N TRP A 56 20.43 -14.26 20.60
CA TRP A 56 20.90 -15.59 20.21
C TRP A 56 21.23 -15.61 18.71
N PRO A 57 22.41 -15.09 18.31
CA PRO A 57 22.82 -15.08 16.91
C PRO A 57 22.97 -16.50 16.39
N SER A 58 22.38 -16.81 15.25
CA SER A 58 22.58 -18.09 14.56
C SER A 58 24.03 -18.24 14.09
N GLU A 59 24.46 -19.48 13.86
CA GLU A 59 25.79 -19.79 13.33
C GLU A 59 26.03 -19.11 11.97
N ASP A 60 25.00 -19.02 11.13
CA ASP A 60 25.07 -18.29 9.86
C ASP A 60 25.47 -16.82 10.09
N VAL A 61 24.86 -16.13 11.06
CA VAL A 61 25.19 -14.72 11.35
C VAL A 61 26.59 -14.56 11.92
N ARG A 62 27.06 -15.53 12.71
CA ARG A 62 28.44 -15.53 13.22
C ARG A 62 29.46 -15.72 12.09
N SER A 63 29.14 -16.52 11.08
CA SER A 63 30.02 -16.80 9.95
C SER A 63 29.98 -15.74 8.84
N SER A 64 28.80 -15.25 8.45
CA SER A 64 28.60 -14.27 7.38
C SER A 64 28.66 -12.82 7.85
N GLY A 65 28.62 -12.61 9.17
CA GLY A 65 28.47 -11.30 9.79
C GLY A 65 27.05 -10.75 9.70
N TRP A 66 26.86 -9.55 10.26
CA TRP A 66 25.55 -8.90 10.41
C TRP A 66 25.05 -8.18 9.14
N LEU A 67 25.92 -7.91 8.17
CA LEU A 67 25.56 -7.09 7.02
C LEU A 67 24.40 -7.67 6.19
N PRO A 68 24.36 -8.97 5.85
CA PRO A 68 23.23 -9.55 5.10
C PRO A 68 21.91 -9.47 5.87
N VAL A 69 21.96 -9.68 7.20
CA VAL A 69 20.80 -9.56 8.09
C VAL A 69 20.26 -8.14 8.09
N ILE A 70 21.13 -7.14 8.25
CA ILE A 70 20.75 -5.73 8.26
C ILE A 70 20.12 -5.36 6.91
N ALA A 71 20.73 -5.76 5.79
CA ALA A 71 20.22 -5.49 4.46
C ALA A 71 18.82 -6.11 4.25
N ALA A 72 18.63 -7.38 4.61
CA ALA A 72 17.34 -8.06 4.50
C ALA A 72 16.27 -7.41 5.40
N SER A 73 16.66 -6.99 6.60
CA SER A 73 15.76 -6.36 7.58
C SER A 73 15.28 -4.99 7.12
N ILE A 74 16.18 -4.18 6.55
CA ILE A 74 15.83 -2.88 5.95
C ILE A 74 14.86 -3.09 4.78
N PHE A 75 15.15 -4.05 3.90
CA PHE A 75 14.28 -4.34 2.76
C PHE A 75 12.88 -4.78 3.22
N LEU A 76 12.80 -5.69 4.20
CA LEU A 76 11.52 -6.13 4.77
C LEU A 76 10.77 -4.97 5.43
N MET A 77 11.47 -4.11 6.18
CA MET A 77 10.87 -2.94 6.82
C MET A 77 10.30 -1.96 5.79
N ILE A 78 11.02 -1.71 4.69
CA ILE A 78 10.52 -0.87 3.58
C ILE A 78 9.24 -1.48 3.00
N ALA A 79 9.20 -2.81 2.77
CA ALA A 79 8.01 -3.48 2.26
C ALA A 79 6.81 -3.35 3.22
N ILE A 80 7.03 -3.55 4.53
CA ILE A 80 5.99 -3.40 5.57
C ILE A 80 5.46 -1.96 5.62
N ILE A 81 6.35 -0.97 5.66
CA ILE A 81 5.98 0.45 5.68
C ILE A 81 5.20 0.81 4.41
N THR A 82 5.64 0.32 3.26
CA THR A 82 4.97 0.57 1.97
C THR A 82 3.55 0.02 2.00
N LEU A 83 3.37 -1.23 2.44
CA LEU A 83 2.05 -1.86 2.57
C LEU A 83 1.13 -1.09 3.54
N PHE A 84 1.68 -0.64 4.67
CA PHE A 84 0.94 0.18 5.62
C PHE A 84 0.52 1.50 4.98
N LEU A 85 1.43 2.22 4.34
CA LEU A 85 1.15 3.51 3.70
C LEU A 85 0.11 3.38 2.58
N MET A 86 0.18 2.32 1.77
CA MET A 86 -0.79 2.07 0.69
C MET A 86 -2.22 2.04 1.21
N THR A 87 -2.45 1.39 2.33
CA THR A 87 -3.77 1.25 2.94
C THR A 87 -4.14 2.44 3.82
N PHE A 88 -3.19 2.97 4.59
CA PHE A 88 -3.39 4.09 5.49
C PHE A 88 -3.71 5.40 4.77
N LEU A 89 -3.05 5.70 3.65
CA LEU A 89 -3.32 6.92 2.88
C LEU A 89 -4.74 6.92 2.29
N VAL A 90 -5.23 5.76 1.88
CA VAL A 90 -6.62 5.59 1.42
C VAL A 90 -7.58 5.75 2.59
N TRP A 91 -7.27 5.17 3.76
CA TRP A 91 -8.06 5.37 4.97
C TRP A 91 -8.16 6.84 5.41
N ARG A 92 -7.06 7.59 5.27
CA ARG A 92 -6.97 9.03 5.58
C ARG A 92 -7.57 9.94 4.51
N GLU A 93 -8.22 9.38 3.48
CA GLU A 93 -8.88 10.13 2.42
C GLU A 93 -7.92 11.07 1.65
N VAL A 94 -6.63 10.70 1.56
CA VAL A 94 -5.61 11.54 0.90
C VAL A 94 -5.84 11.55 -0.61
N LYS A 95 -5.90 12.74 -1.21
CA LYS A 95 -6.21 12.94 -2.65
C LYS A 95 -5.33 12.10 -3.59
N TRP A 96 -4.04 11.96 -3.25
CA TRP A 96 -3.05 11.25 -4.07
C TRP A 96 -2.88 9.77 -3.70
N ALA A 97 -3.69 9.23 -2.78
CA ALA A 97 -3.55 7.86 -2.28
C ALA A 97 -3.67 6.81 -3.40
N ILE A 98 -4.57 7.03 -4.37
CA ILE A 98 -4.80 6.09 -5.48
C ILE A 98 -3.62 6.11 -6.46
N LYS A 99 -3.06 7.30 -6.74
CA LYS A 99 -1.84 7.45 -7.56
C LYS A 99 -0.65 6.79 -6.89
N PHE A 100 -0.47 6.99 -5.59
CA PHE A 100 0.57 6.32 -4.80
C PHE A 100 0.46 4.80 -4.92
N ASN A 101 -0.74 4.24 -4.75
CA ASN A 101 -0.99 2.82 -4.92
C ASN A 101 -0.63 2.31 -6.32
N GLY A 102 -0.91 3.08 -7.37
CA GLY A 102 -0.51 2.74 -8.74
C GLY A 102 0.99 2.75 -8.97
N ILE A 103 1.71 3.73 -8.41
CA ILE A 103 3.18 3.76 -8.45
C ILE A 103 3.74 2.52 -7.75
N VAL A 104 3.23 2.17 -6.56
CA VAL A 104 3.70 0.99 -5.83
C VAL A 104 3.42 -0.30 -6.60
N ALA A 105 2.22 -0.44 -7.18
CA ALA A 105 1.88 -1.60 -8.00
C ALA A 105 2.83 -1.74 -9.20
N GLY A 106 3.11 -0.62 -9.90
CA GLY A 106 4.04 -0.58 -11.02
C GLY A 106 5.48 -0.93 -10.61
N CYS A 107 5.98 -0.35 -9.52
CA CYS A 107 7.31 -0.66 -8.98
C CYS A 107 7.43 -2.14 -8.58
N TRP A 108 6.42 -2.70 -7.92
CA TRP A 108 6.42 -4.10 -7.52
C TRP A 108 6.40 -5.05 -8.72
N LEU A 109 5.59 -4.74 -9.74
CA LEU A 109 5.51 -5.53 -10.97
C LEU A 109 6.85 -5.49 -11.71
N LEU A 110 7.45 -4.31 -11.87
CA LEU A 110 8.74 -4.13 -12.52
C LEU A 110 9.85 -4.89 -11.78
N PHE A 111 9.88 -4.79 -10.45
CA PHE A 111 10.82 -5.52 -9.61
C PHE A 111 10.66 -7.03 -9.77
N SER A 112 9.45 -7.54 -9.65
CA SER A 112 9.15 -8.97 -9.79
C SER A 112 9.50 -9.50 -11.18
N ALA A 113 9.19 -8.74 -12.23
CA ALA A 113 9.54 -9.08 -13.60
C ALA A 113 11.06 -9.09 -13.84
N SER A 114 11.79 -8.12 -13.27
CA SER A 114 13.26 -8.06 -13.34
C SER A 114 13.90 -9.24 -12.62
N CYS A 115 13.41 -9.57 -11.42
CA CYS A 115 13.85 -10.75 -10.68
C CYS A 115 13.57 -12.05 -11.45
N PHE A 116 12.38 -12.19 -12.04
CA PHE A 116 12.03 -13.34 -12.87
C PHE A 116 12.93 -13.47 -14.10
N ALA A 117 13.26 -12.36 -14.77
CA ALA A 117 14.15 -12.35 -15.92
C ALA A 117 15.58 -12.79 -15.58
N ILE A 118 16.07 -12.49 -14.37
CA ILE A 118 17.44 -12.81 -13.94
C ILE A 118 17.53 -14.23 -13.35
N TYR A 119 16.58 -14.61 -12.51
CA TYR A 119 16.65 -15.84 -11.69
C TYR A 119 15.67 -16.93 -12.11
N GLY A 120 14.83 -16.68 -13.11
CA GLY A 120 13.89 -17.64 -13.69
C GLY A 120 12.73 -18.04 -12.78
N LEU A 121 12.21 -19.25 -13.02
CA LEU A 121 11.02 -19.80 -12.36
C LEU A 121 11.13 -19.89 -10.83
N SER A 122 12.34 -19.91 -10.27
CA SER A 122 12.59 -19.97 -8.83
C SER A 122 11.98 -18.80 -8.05
N LEU A 123 11.74 -17.66 -8.71
CA LEU A 123 11.18 -16.45 -8.09
C LEU A 123 9.71 -16.17 -8.45
N LEU A 124 8.99 -17.15 -9.00
CA LEU A 124 7.55 -17.01 -9.33
C LEU A 124 6.70 -16.61 -8.09
N LEU A 125 7.15 -17.02 -6.90
CA LEU A 125 6.49 -16.69 -5.63
C LEU A 125 6.43 -15.17 -5.36
N LEU A 126 7.31 -14.35 -5.97
CA LEU A 126 7.28 -12.88 -5.83
C LEU A 126 6.02 -12.23 -6.43
N PHE A 127 5.31 -12.95 -7.31
CA PHE A 127 4.04 -12.48 -7.88
C PHE A 127 2.83 -12.75 -6.98
N ILE A 128 2.94 -13.61 -5.96
CA ILE A 128 1.81 -13.94 -5.08
C ILE A 128 1.22 -12.70 -4.40
N PRO A 129 2.03 -11.80 -3.78
CA PRO A 129 1.50 -10.58 -3.19
C PRO A 129 0.75 -9.71 -4.21
N PHE A 130 1.26 -9.60 -5.44
CA PHE A 130 0.61 -8.84 -6.50
C PHE A 130 -0.78 -9.41 -6.84
N LEU A 131 -0.90 -10.74 -6.94
CA LEU A 131 -2.18 -11.41 -7.20
C LEU A 131 -3.17 -11.23 -6.05
N VAL A 132 -2.71 -11.27 -4.80
CA VAL A 132 -3.54 -11.05 -3.60
C VAL A 132 -4.09 -9.61 -3.56
N PHE A 133 -3.29 -8.62 -3.96
CA PHE A 133 -3.70 -7.20 -3.99
C PHE A 133 -4.35 -6.76 -5.30
N LEU A 134 -4.39 -7.62 -6.33
CA LEU A 134 -5.01 -7.31 -7.61
C LEU A 134 -6.47 -6.84 -7.47
N PRO A 135 -7.36 -7.53 -6.70
CA PRO A 135 -8.73 -7.08 -6.54
C PRO A 135 -8.79 -5.71 -5.87
N TYR A 136 -7.95 -5.48 -4.87
CA TYR A 136 -7.87 -4.20 -4.16
C TYR A 136 -7.54 -3.05 -5.12
N TRP A 137 -6.52 -3.21 -5.96
CA TRP A 137 -6.16 -2.20 -6.96
C TRP A 137 -7.25 -1.99 -8.01
N ILE A 138 -7.88 -3.04 -8.52
CA ILE A 138 -8.97 -2.94 -9.49
C ILE A 138 -10.11 -2.07 -8.92
N PHE A 139 -10.54 -2.33 -7.68
CA PHE A 139 -11.60 -1.55 -7.05
C PHE A 139 -11.18 -0.10 -6.77
N LEU A 140 -9.92 0.14 -6.40
CA LEU A 140 -9.36 1.47 -6.18
C LEU A 140 -9.33 2.30 -7.46
N PHE A 141 -8.82 1.76 -8.55
CA PHE A 141 -8.73 2.49 -9.82
C PHE A 141 -10.11 2.78 -10.41
N ARG A 142 -11.10 1.93 -10.15
CA ARG A 142 -12.48 2.19 -10.57
C ARG A 142 -13.07 3.47 -9.95
N ILE A 143 -12.66 3.83 -8.73
CA ILE A 143 -13.14 5.04 -8.04
C ILE A 143 -12.20 6.25 -8.21
N GLN A 144 -11.09 6.11 -8.95
CA GLN A 144 -10.05 7.13 -9.05
C GLN A 144 -10.57 8.51 -9.47
N ARG A 145 -11.37 8.57 -10.54
CA ARG A 145 -11.89 9.85 -11.05
C ARG A 145 -12.75 10.58 -10.02
N LYS A 146 -13.58 9.84 -9.28
CA LYS A 146 -14.44 10.39 -8.22
C LYS A 146 -13.66 10.77 -6.97
N TRP A 147 -12.52 10.13 -6.73
CA TRP A 147 -11.65 10.41 -5.58
C TRP A 147 -10.82 11.68 -5.75
N GLU A 148 -10.41 11.98 -7.00
CA GLU A 148 -9.58 13.15 -7.31
C GLU A 148 -10.39 14.44 -7.52
N GLN A 149 -11.71 14.31 -7.68
CA GLN A 149 -12.66 15.42 -7.57
C GLN A 149 -12.70 15.92 -6.11
#